data_AF-A0A9D6UHU7-F1
#
_entry.id   AF-A0A9D6UHU7-F1
#
_cell.length_a   1.000
_cell.length_b   1.000
_cell.length_c   1.000
_cell.angle_alpha   90.00
_cell.angle_beta   90.00
_cell.angle_gamma   90.00
#
_symmetry.space_group_name_H-M   'P 1'
#
loop_
_entity.id
_entity.type
_entity.pdbx_description
1 polymer ?
#
loop_
_entity_poly.entity_id
_entity_poly.type
_entity_poly.pdbx_seq_one_letter_code
_entity_poly.pdbx_strand_id
1 'polypeptide(L)'
;MEGKMRFFDRLFERQSGKVIGIILFFLILSSCTNTPQPNDTIAPNDAEAYYNRGVVYYDKKDYDKAWEDVYKAQSLGFKVHPEFLNDLRKASGRQK
;
A
#
# COMPACT_ATOMS: atom_id res chain seq x y z
N MET A 1 4.24 -4.61 21.62
CA MET A 1 4.00 -3.86 20.36
C MET A 1 4.91 -2.65 20.38
N GLU A 2 6.20 -2.88 20.15
CA GLU A 2 7.24 -1.88 20.30
C GLU A 2 8.30 -2.14 19.22
N GLY A 3 8.79 -1.07 18.59
CA GLY A 3 10.18 -1.05 18.18
C GLY A 3 10.53 -1.37 16.72
N LYS A 4 9.58 -1.38 15.77
CA LYS A 4 9.92 -1.34 14.31
C LYS A 4 10.59 -0.03 13.86
N MET A 5 10.95 0.85 14.80
CA MET A 5 11.68 2.11 14.60
C MET A 5 13.12 2.03 15.12
N ARG A 6 13.83 0.90 14.98
CA ARG A 6 15.26 0.80 15.33
C ARG A 6 16.19 0.37 14.19
N PHE A 7 15.69 0.38 12.96
CA PHE A 7 16.55 0.17 11.79
C PHE A 7 17.13 1.48 11.24
N PHE A 8 16.40 2.60 11.41
CA PHE A 8 16.81 3.90 10.87
C PHE A 8 17.82 4.68 11.72
N ASP A 9 17.99 4.34 13.01
CA ASP A 9 18.93 5.04 13.91
C ASP A 9 20.39 4.58 13.82
N ARG A 10 20.78 3.83 12.76
CA ARG A 10 22.17 3.39 12.57
C ARG A 10 22.79 3.80 11.23
N LEU A 11 22.36 4.93 10.66
CA LEU A 11 22.95 5.43 9.42
C LEU A 11 23.51 6.85 9.47
N PHE A 12 23.45 7.57 10.60
CA PHE A 12 23.86 8.97 10.56
C PHE A 12 24.39 9.52 11.88
N GLU A 13 25.60 9.12 12.30
CA GLU A 13 26.36 9.89 13.30
C GLU A 13 27.87 9.57 13.24
N ARG A 14 28.63 10.24 12.36
CA ARG A 14 30.02 10.71 12.61
C ARG A 14 30.63 11.44 11.41
N GLN A 15 30.47 12.76 11.44
CA GLN A 15 31.51 13.79 11.29
C GLN A 15 32.53 13.67 10.15
N SER A 16 32.45 14.59 9.18
CA SER A 16 33.44 15.70 9.04
C SER A 16 33.27 16.47 7.72
N GLY A 17 32.87 17.75 7.80
CA GLY A 17 33.25 18.85 6.91
C GLY A 17 33.28 18.64 5.38
N LYS A 18 32.15 18.32 4.73
CA LYS A 18 32.06 18.29 3.26
C LYS A 18 30.80 19.00 2.76
N VAL A 19 30.95 20.25 2.32
CA VAL A 19 29.96 21.01 1.50
C VAL A 19 29.55 20.21 0.24
N ILE A 20 30.36 19.23 -0.16
CA ILE A 20 30.11 18.22 -1.20
C ILE A 20 28.93 17.26 -0.86
N GLY A 21 28.58 17.08 0.42
CA GLY A 21 27.50 16.17 0.85
C GLY A 21 26.09 16.71 0.67
N ILE A 22 25.89 18.04 0.70
CA ILE A 22 24.57 18.65 0.55
C ILE A 22 24.12 18.61 -0.92
N ILE A 23 25.03 18.79 -1.87
CA ILE A 23 24.73 18.73 -3.31
C ILE A 23 24.35 17.30 -3.74
N LEU A 24 25.01 16.28 -3.16
CA LEU A 24 24.67 14.88 -3.42
C LEU A 24 23.31 14.49 -2.82
N PHE A 25 22.91 15.11 -1.71
CA PHE A 25 21.61 14.90 -1.05
C PHE A 25 20.43 15.50 -1.85
N PHE A 26 20.65 16.62 -2.56
CA PHE A 26 19.62 17.20 -3.41
C PHE A 26 19.39 16.44 -4.74
N LEU A 27 20.40 15.75 -5.28
CA LEU A 27 20.26 15.01 -6.55
C LEU A 27 19.60 13.62 -6.39
N ILE A 28 19.70 13.01 -5.21
CA ILE A 28 19.02 11.73 -4.90
C ILE A 28 17.53 11.89 -4.56
N LEU A 29 17.03 13.11 -4.30
CA LEU A 29 15.59 13.36 -4.15
C LEU A 29 14.88 13.64 -5.48
N SER A 30 15.57 14.10 -6.53
CA SER A 30 14.97 14.26 -7.87
C SER A 30 14.93 12.98 -8.71
N SER A 31 15.71 11.95 -8.36
CA SER A 31 15.78 10.70 -9.13
C SER A 31 14.90 9.57 -8.60
N CYS A 32 14.16 9.82 -7.51
CA CYS A 32 13.27 8.84 -6.90
C CYS A 32 11.84 9.36 -6.78
N THR A 33 11.26 9.88 -7.87
CA THR A 33 9.85 9.58 -8.13
C THR A 33 9.76 8.12 -8.59
N ASN A 34 10.11 7.20 -7.68
CA ASN A 34 9.67 5.81 -7.74
C ASN A 34 8.16 5.83 -7.47
N THR A 35 7.38 6.28 -8.45
CA THR A 35 5.99 5.87 -8.52
C THR A 35 6.01 4.35 -8.67
N PRO A 36 5.23 3.59 -7.88
CA PRO A 36 4.95 2.21 -8.24
C PRO A 36 4.22 2.24 -9.57
N GLN A 37 4.97 2.08 -10.66
CA GLN A 37 4.44 1.80 -11.98
C GLN A 37 3.52 0.58 -11.81
N PRO A 38 2.20 0.68 -12.05
CA PRO A 38 1.38 -0.52 -12.11
C PRO A 38 2.00 -1.40 -13.18
N ASN A 39 2.48 -2.57 -12.78
CA ASN A 39 2.97 -3.56 -13.71
C ASN A 39 1.81 -3.92 -14.64
N ASP A 40 1.99 -3.55 -15.90
CA ASP A 40 1.15 -4.00 -16.98
C ASP A 40 1.15 -5.55 -17.03
N THR A 41 -0.01 -6.12 -17.36
CA THR A 41 -0.21 -7.52 -17.85
C THR A 41 -0.26 -8.69 -16.87
N ILE A 42 -0.94 -8.55 -15.72
CA ILE A 42 -1.71 -9.69 -15.17
C ILE A 42 -3.14 -9.49 -15.63
N ALA A 43 -3.79 -10.48 -16.25
CA ALA A 43 -5.11 -10.36 -16.85
C ALA A 43 -6.06 -9.55 -15.94
N PRO A 44 -6.33 -8.26 -16.24
CA PRO A 44 -6.98 -7.34 -15.31
C PRO A 44 -8.39 -7.84 -14.93
N ASN A 45 -8.98 -8.63 -15.81
CA ASN A 45 -10.30 -9.23 -15.66
C ASN A 45 -10.44 -10.09 -14.41
N ASP A 46 -9.43 -10.87 -14.03
CA ASP A 46 -9.56 -11.78 -12.89
C ASP A 46 -9.55 -11.00 -11.58
N ALA A 47 -8.60 -10.08 -11.43
CA ALA A 47 -8.44 -9.31 -10.21
C ALA A 47 -9.60 -8.30 -10.01
N GLU A 48 -10.07 -7.69 -11.10
CA GLU A 48 -11.27 -6.85 -11.11
C GLU A 48 -12.54 -7.66 -10.80
N ALA A 49 -12.66 -8.90 -11.30
CA ALA A 49 -13.79 -9.76 -10.96
C ALA A 49 -13.88 -10.08 -9.46
N TYR A 50 -12.75 -10.36 -8.80
CA TYR A 50 -12.72 -10.52 -7.34
C TYR A 50 -13.12 -9.21 -6.64
N TYR A 51 -12.64 -8.05 -7.09
CA TYR A 51 -13.03 -6.78 -6.50
C TYR A 51 -14.55 -6.52 -6.64
N ASN A 52 -15.11 -6.69 -7.83
CA ASN A 52 -16.54 -6.52 -8.09
C ASN A 52 -17.37 -7.49 -7.25
N ARG A 53 -16.93 -8.73 -7.09
CA ARG A 53 -17.58 -9.71 -6.23
C ARG A 53 -17.52 -9.31 -4.75
N GLY A 54 -16.40 -8.75 -4.30
CA GLY A 54 -16.24 -8.17 -2.97
C GLY A 54 -17.22 -7.02 -2.71
N VAL A 55 -17.46 -6.15 -3.69
CA VAL A 55 -18.48 -5.09 -3.63
C VAL A 55 -19.89 -5.69 -3.50
N VAL A 56 -20.22 -6.72 -4.30
CA VAL A 56 -21.51 -7.41 -4.20
C VAL A 56 -21.71 -8.06 -2.82
N TYR A 57 -20.66 -8.62 -2.22
CA TYR A 57 -20.74 -9.15 -0.85
C TYR A 57 -20.88 -8.05 0.20
N TYR A 58 -20.22 -6.90 0.00
CA TYR A 58 -20.40 -5.72 0.84
C TYR A 58 -21.86 -5.24 0.84
N ASP A 59 -22.49 -5.17 -0.33
CA ASP A 59 -23.91 -4.81 -0.47
C ASP A 59 -24.84 -5.83 0.19
N LYS A 60 -24.46 -7.12 0.14
CA LYS A 60 -25.13 -8.20 0.86
C LYS A 60 -24.88 -8.19 2.37
N LYS A 61 -24.08 -7.24 2.88
CA LYS A 61 -23.62 -7.13 4.28
C LYS A 61 -22.81 -8.34 4.76
N ASP A 62 -22.28 -9.12 3.83
CA ASP A 62 -21.50 -10.33 4.08
C ASP A 62 -20.00 -9.94 4.09
N TYR A 63 -19.62 -9.14 5.09
CA TYR A 63 -18.34 -8.42 5.10
C TYR A 63 -17.12 -9.34 5.16
N ASP A 64 -17.24 -10.53 5.75
CA ASP A 64 -16.13 -11.48 5.82
C ASP A 64 -15.73 -11.99 4.43
N LYS A 65 -16.72 -12.33 3.60
CA LYS A 65 -16.49 -12.72 2.19
C LYS A 65 -15.99 -11.55 1.35
N ALA A 66 -16.52 -10.35 1.60
CA ALA A 66 -16.03 -9.14 0.94
C ALA A 66 -14.54 -8.92 1.21
N TRP A 67 -14.08 -9.15 2.45
CA TRP A 67 -12.67 -9.08 2.80
C TRP A 67 -11.82 -10.16 2.10
N GLU A 68 -12.28 -11.41 2.04
CA GLU A 68 -11.59 -12.49 1.32
C GLU A 68 -11.35 -12.13 -0.15
N ASP A 69 -12.38 -11.62 -0.82
CA ASP A 69 -12.32 -11.22 -2.23
C ASP A 69 -11.42 -10.01 -2.46
N VAL A 70 -11.49 -9.01 -1.56
CA VAL A 70 -10.58 -7.86 -1.58
C VAL A 70 -9.13 -8.28 -1.43
N TYR A 71 -8.82 -9.19 -0.51
CA TYR A 71 -7.46 -9.71 -0.34
C TYR A 71 -6.99 -10.49 -1.56
N LYS A 72 -7.90 -11.26 -2.18
CA LYS A 72 -7.59 -11.98 -3.42
C LYS A 72 -7.28 -11.02 -4.56
N ALA A 73 -8.07 -9.97 -4.73
CA ALA A 73 -7.84 -8.92 -5.72
C ALA A 73 -6.48 -8.23 -5.50
N GLN A 74 -6.16 -7.84 -4.26
CA GLN A 74 -4.87 -7.24 -3.92
C GLN A 74 -3.69 -8.19 -4.19
N SER A 75 -3.84 -9.48 -3.88
CA SER A 75 -2.80 -10.49 -4.16
C SER A 75 -2.53 -10.67 -5.65
N LEU A 76 -3.49 -10.33 -6.51
CA LEU A 76 -3.34 -10.34 -7.98
C LEU A 76 -2.79 -9.01 -8.52
N GLY A 77 -2.44 -8.06 -7.64
CA GLY A 77 -1.92 -6.75 -8.01
C GLY A 77 -2.98 -5.68 -8.25
N PHE A 78 -4.27 -5.97 -7.99
CA PHE A 78 -5.33 -4.98 -8.13
C PHE A 78 -5.20 -3.90 -7.05
N LYS A 79 -5.24 -2.64 -7.50
CA LYS A 79 -5.22 -1.47 -6.62
C LYS A 79 -6.65 -1.17 -6.16
N VAL A 80 -7.03 -1.75 -5.03
CA VAL A 80 -8.34 -1.48 -4.41
C VAL A 80 -8.44 -0.03 -3.95
N HIS A 81 -9.59 0.59 -4.20
CA HIS A 81 -9.82 1.99 -3.80
C HIS A 81 -9.75 2.14 -2.26
N PRO A 82 -8.96 3.09 -1.74
CA PRO A 82 -8.76 3.24 -0.30
C PRO A 82 -10.04 3.63 0.46
N GLU A 83 -10.98 4.32 -0.20
CA GLU A 83 -12.29 4.65 0.37
C GLU A 83 -13.11 3.39 0.65
N PHE A 84 -13.17 2.47 -0.32
CA PHE A 84 -13.87 1.20 -0.17
C PHE A 84 -13.30 0.36 0.98
N LEU A 85 -11.96 0.32 1.12
CA LEU A 85 -11.32 -0.36 2.25
C LEU A 85 -11.73 0.26 3.60
N ASN A 86 -11.86 1.58 3.65
CA ASN A 86 -12.26 2.28 4.87
C ASN A 86 -13.72 1.96 5.22
N ASP A 87 -14.60 1.98 4.23
CA ASP A 87 -16.03 1.68 4.41
C ASP A 87 -16.25 0.22 4.81
N LEU A 88 -15.57 -0.71 4.14
CA LEU A 88 -15.59 -2.13 4.50
C LEU A 88 -15.07 -2.34 5.93
N ARG A 89 -14.02 -1.61 6.36
CA ARG A 89 -13.49 -1.70 7.73
C ARG A 89 -14.45 -1.16 8.78
N LYS A 90 -15.15 -0.06 8.49
CA LYS A 90 -16.20 0.50 9.36
C LYS A 90 -17.40 -0.44 9.45
N ALA A 91 -17.90 -0.91 8.31
CA ALA A 91 -19.07 -1.77 8.21
C ALA A 91 -18.83 -3.15 8.85
N SER A 92 -17.63 -3.71 8.70
CA SER A 92 -17.23 -4.97 9.37
C SER A 92 -16.98 -4.83 10.88
N GLY A 93 -17.07 -3.63 11.44
CA GLY A 93 -16.81 -3.40 12.88
C GLY A 93 -15.35 -3.64 13.30
N ARG A 94 -14.43 -3.72 12.32
CA ARG A 94 -12.99 -3.95 12.56
C ARG A 94 -12.23 -2.66 12.87
N GLN A 95 -12.85 -1.51 12.66
CA GLN A 95 -12.36 -0.22 13.16
C GLN A 95 -12.98 0.04 14.53
N LYS A 96 -12.22 -0.18 15.61
CA LYS A 96 -12.52 0.36 16.93
C LYS A 96 -11.67 1.58 17.18
#